data_AF-A0A7K2Q1E9-F1
#
_entry.id   AF-A0A7K2Q1E9-F1
#
_cell.length_a   1.000
_cell.length_b   1.000
_cell.length_c   1.000
_cell.angle_alpha   90.00
_cell.angle_beta   90.00
_cell.angle_gamma   90.00
#
_symmetry.space_group_name_H-M   'P 1'
#
loop_
_entity.id
_entity.type
_entity.pdbx_description
1 polymer ?
#
loop_
_entity_poly.entity_id
_entity_poly.type
_entity_poly.pdbx_seq_one_letter_code
_entity_poly.pdbx_strand_id
1 'polypeptide(L)' 'LTIQGTTVKVPYDKQVPGLPAQPGAGGGHMAPSLVAQSWNAYGGALKGLMTWSVNWDGSKGWTFGDNVKSLQNR' A
#
# COMPACT_ATOMS: atom_id res chain seq x y z
N LEU A 1 -0.12 -10.88 -16.65
CA LEU A 1 -0.56 -12.29 -16.70
C LEU A 1 -0.78 -12.65 -18.16
N THR A 2 -0.07 -13.64 -18.70
CA THR A 2 -0.24 -14.04 -20.10
C THR A 2 -1.03 -15.35 -20.17
N ILE A 3 -2.18 -15.33 -20.83
CA ILE A 3 -3.07 -16.49 -21.00
C ILE A 3 -3.35 -16.63 -22.50
N GLN A 4 -3.03 -17.79 -23.07
CA GLN A 4 -3.32 -18.11 -24.48
C GLN A 4 -2.88 -17.01 -25.47
N GLY A 5 -1.68 -16.45 -25.28
CA GLY A 5 -1.14 -15.38 -26.15
C GLY A 5 -1.64 -13.97 -25.83
N THR A 6 -2.62 -13.81 -24.93
CA THR A 6 -3.10 -12.48 -24.49
C THR A 6 -2.40 -12.07 -23.20
N THR A 7 -1.79 -10.88 -23.20
CA THR A 7 -1.22 -10.29 -21.98
C THR A 7 -2.26 -9.41 -21.30
N VAL A 8 -2.75 -9.84 -20.15
CA VAL A 8 -3.60 -9.05 -19.26
C VAL A 8 -2.72 -8.18 -18.36
N LYS A 9 -2.93 -6.86 -18.44
CA LYS A 9 -2.35 -5.85 -17.53
C LYS A 9 -3.48 -5.14 -16.80
N VAL A 10 -3.39 -5.10 -15.48
CA VAL A 10 -4.30 -4.30 -14.65
C VAL A 10 -3.77 -2.86 -14.65
N PRO A 11 -4.57 -1.85 -15.07
CA PRO A 11 -4.16 -0.44 -14.98
C PRO A 11 -3.78 -0.05 -13.54
N TYR A 12 -2.80 0.85 -13.36
CA TYR A 12 -2.31 1.22 -12.02
C TYR A 12 -3.39 1.87 -11.14
N ASP A 13 -4.32 2.62 -11.72
CA ASP A 13 -5.47 3.24 -11.03
C ASP A 13 -6.52 2.21 -10.56
N LYS A 14 -6.29 0.93 -10.84
CA LYS A 14 -7.06 -0.23 -10.35
C LYS A 14 -6.26 -1.10 -9.37
N GLN A 15 -5.03 -0.71 -9.05
CA GLN A 15 -4.14 -1.46 -8.15
C GLN A 15 -4.06 -0.79 -6.78
N VAL A 16 -4.14 -1.61 -5.73
CA VAL A 16 -4.03 -1.19 -4.32
C VAL A 16 -3.13 -2.20 -3.59
N PRO A 17 -1.82 -1.91 -3.44
CA PRO A 17 -0.93 -2.78 -2.68
C PRO A 17 -1.38 -2.90 -1.21
N GLY A 18 -1.38 -4.13 -0.70
CA GLY A 18 -1.77 -4.46 0.67
C GLY A 18 -0.55 -4.68 1.57
N LEU A 19 -0.53 -4.08 2.76
CA LEU A 19 0.61 -4.14 3.69
C LEU A 19 0.16 -4.39 5.14
N PRO A 20 0.94 -5.11 5.96
CA PRO A 20 0.70 -5.13 7.40
C PRO A 20 0.85 -3.72 7.98
N ALA A 21 -0.11 -3.30 8.82
CA ALA A 21 -0.12 -1.95 9.42
C ALA A 21 1.09 -1.68 10.30
N GLN A 22 1.60 -2.73 10.96
CA GLN A 22 2.71 -2.66 11.90
C GLN A 22 3.37 -4.03 12.09
N PRO A 23 4.56 -4.11 12.72
CA PRO A 23 5.17 -5.38 13.07
C PRO A 23 4.23 -6.22 13.96
N GLY A 24 4.08 -7.50 13.61
CA GLY A 24 3.17 -8.44 14.28
C GLY A 24 1.79 -8.57 13.63
N ALA A 25 1.41 -7.65 12.74
CA ALA A 25 0.15 -7.75 11.98
C ALA A 25 0.22 -8.75 10.80
N GLY A 26 1.38 -9.37 10.58
CA GLY A 26 1.65 -10.30 9.47
C GLY A 26 3.11 -10.21 9.00
N GLY A 27 3.49 -11.05 8.05
CA GLY A 27 4.80 -10.98 7.38
C GLY A 27 4.85 -9.88 6.32
N GLY A 28 6.04 -9.30 6.07
CA GLY A 28 6.23 -8.29 5.01
C GLY A 28 5.92 -6.84 5.42
N HIS A 29 5.93 -6.52 6.72
CA HIS A 29 5.81 -5.14 7.19
C HIS A 29 6.94 -4.26 6.63
N MET A 30 6.58 -3.05 6.19
CA MET A 30 7.52 -2.02 5.77
C MET A 30 7.40 -0.79 6.65
N ALA A 31 8.55 -0.22 7.03
CA ALA A 31 8.58 1.06 7.73
C ALA A 31 7.95 2.16 6.85
N PRO A 32 7.32 3.21 7.44
CA PRO A 32 6.66 4.28 6.69
C PRO A 32 7.52 4.92 5.58
N SER A 33 8.81 5.12 5.84
CA SER A 33 9.76 5.67 4.86
C SER A 33 9.92 4.78 3.61
N LEU A 34 9.93 3.46 3.79
CA LEU A 34 10.03 2.50 2.69
C LEU A 34 8.72 2.40 1.90
N VAL A 35 7.57 2.53 2.58
CA VAL A 35 6.27 2.67 1.92
C VAL A 35 6.25 3.92 1.04
N ALA A 36 6.71 5.05 1.56
CA ALA A 36 6.80 6.31 0.81
C ALA A 36 7.74 6.20 -0.40
N GLN A 37 8.93 5.61 -0.20
CA GLN A 37 9.88 5.37 -1.30
C GLN A 37 9.26 4.51 -2.40
N SER A 38 8.59 3.41 -2.03
CA SER A 38 7.94 2.50 -2.98
C SER A 38 6.77 3.16 -3.69
N TRP A 39 5.95 3.94 -2.97
CA TRP A 39 4.83 4.71 -3.52
C TRP A 39 5.29 5.72 -4.57
N ASN A 40 6.35 6.48 -4.27
CA ASN A 40 6.87 7.52 -5.15
C ASN A 40 7.42 6.95 -6.47
N ALA A 41 7.90 5.71 -6.48
CA ALA A 41 8.32 5.03 -7.71
C ALA A 41 7.19 4.87 -8.74
N TYR A 42 5.92 4.91 -8.30
CA TYR A 42 4.75 4.87 -9.19
C TYR A 42 4.24 6.26 -9.58
N GLY A 43 4.83 7.35 -9.10
CA GLY A 43 4.47 8.71 -9.50
C GLY A 43 2.99 9.07 -9.29
N GLY A 44 2.35 8.49 -8.27
CA GLY A 44 0.91 8.70 -7.99
C GLY A 44 -0.06 7.94 -8.91
N ALA A 45 0.43 7.00 -9.74
CA ALA A 45 -0.42 6.24 -10.65
C ALA A 45 -1.29 5.17 -9.95
N LEU A 46 -0.95 4.78 -8.72
CA LEU A 46 -1.69 3.77 -7.96
C LEU A 46 -2.99 4.34 -7.39
N LYS A 47 -4.03 3.51 -7.32
CA LYS A 47 -5.33 3.89 -6.73
C LYS A 47 -5.22 4.23 -5.24
N GLY A 48 -4.32 3.56 -4.53
CA GLY A 48 -4.14 3.76 -3.10
C GLY A 48 -3.36 2.61 -2.47
N LEU A 49 -3.44 2.53 -1.14
CA LEU A 49 -2.84 1.48 -0.32
C LEU A 49 -3.92 0.86 0.57
N MET A 50 -3.78 -0.43 0.85
CA MET A 50 -4.63 -1.17 1.77
C MET A 50 -3.76 -1.68 2.92
N THR A 51 -4.35 -1.80 4.10
CA THR A 51 -3.66 -2.41 5.23
C THR A 51 -4.46 -3.50 5.92
N TRP A 52 -3.73 -4.53 6.34
CA TRP A 52 -4.18 -5.41 7.40
C TRP A 52 -3.54 -4.95 8.73
N SER A 53 -4.28 -4.33 9.64
CA SER A 53 -5.68 -3.94 9.56
C SER A 53 -5.89 -2.59 10.25
N VAL A 54 -7.10 -2.04 10.14
CA VAL A 54 -7.48 -0.81 10.85
C VAL A 54 -7.28 -0.94 12.38
N ASN A 55 -7.58 -2.10 12.98
CA ASN A 55 -7.37 -2.32 14.41
C ASN A 55 -5.88 -2.37 14.77
N TRP A 56 -5.07 -3.02 13.93
CA TRP A 56 -3.63 -3.06 14.13
C TRP A 56 -3.03 -1.66 14.04
N ASP A 57 -3.43 -0.86 13.06
CA ASP A 57 -2.94 0.52 12.91
C ASP A 57 -3.37 1.42 14.09
N GLY A 58 -4.65 1.37 14.47
CA GLY A 58 -5.18 2.15 15.59
C GLY A 58 -4.57 1.76 16.94
N SER A 59 -4.12 0.51 17.10
CA SER A 59 -3.49 0.03 18.36
C SER A 59 -2.14 0.68 18.68
N LYS A 60 -1.46 1.27 17.68
CA LYS A 60 -0.20 2.00 17.87
C LYS A 60 -0.22 3.40 17.26
N GLY A 61 -1.38 4.05 17.27
CA GLY A 61 -1.48 5.49 16.97
C GLY A 61 -1.51 5.84 15.49
N TRP A 62 -2.07 4.99 14.62
CA TRP A 62 -2.39 5.30 13.22
C TRP A 62 -1.19 5.59 12.30
N THR A 63 -0.03 5.02 12.61
CA THR A 63 1.22 5.26 11.86
C THR A 63 1.12 4.94 10.36
N PHE A 64 0.40 3.88 9.97
CA PHE A 64 0.22 3.55 8.56
C PHE A 64 -0.76 4.53 7.92
N GLY A 65 -1.94 4.72 8.51
CA GLY A 65 -2.99 5.58 8.00
C GLY A 65 -2.53 7.02 7.79
N ASP A 66 -1.80 7.60 8.76
CA ASP A 66 -1.32 8.98 8.66
C ASP A 66 -0.23 9.14 7.60
N ASN A 67 0.64 8.15 7.42
CA ASN A 67 1.58 8.13 6.31
C ASN A 67 0.84 8.09 4.96
N VAL A 68 -0.17 7.22 4.81
CA VAL A 68 -0.95 7.10 3.58
C VAL A 68 -1.71 8.39 3.25
N LYS A 69 -2.32 9.06 4.23
CA LYS A 69 -2.98 10.36 4.05
C LYS A 69 -2.02 11.42 3.53
N SER A 70 -0.82 11.50 4.14
CA SER A 70 0.24 12.41 3.70
C SER A 70 0.65 12.15 2.24
N LEU A 71 0.88 10.89 1.87
CA LEU A 71 1.27 10.51 0.50
C LEU A 71 0.20 10.79 -0.56
N GLN A 72 -1.08 10.76 -0.17
CA GLN A 72 -2.22 10.94 -1.08
C GLN A 72 -2.82 12.36 -1.03
N ASN A 73 -2.31 13.24 -0.17
CA ASN A 73 -2.79 14.60 0.03
C ASN A 73 -4.29 14.68 0.35
N ARG A 74 -4.82 13.80 1.21
CA ARG A 74 -6.26 13.76 1.58
C ARG A 74 -6.51 13.11 2.94
#